data_AF-A0A7C3QZ25-F1
#
_entry.id   AF-A0A7C3QZ25-F1
#
_cell.length_a   1.000
_cell.length_b   1.000
_cell.length_c   1.000
_cell.angle_alpha   90.00
_cell.angle_beta   90.00
_cell.angle_gamma   90.00
#
_symmetry.space_group_name_H-M   'P 1'
#
loop_
_entity.id
_entity.type
_entity.pdbx_description
1 polymer ?
#
loop_
_entity_poly.entity_id
_entity_poly.type
_entity_poly.pdbx_seq_one_letter_code
_entity_poly.pdbx_strand_id
1 'polypeptide(L)' 'MASESSVPFQLADAQQRTFQGLRRFNLIMGFLHLIQGVFMWVVSNDKTYPIFTNYLTFDRATFTLKPNPQLLYALRFGP' A
#
# COMPACT_ATOMS: atom_id res chain seq x y z
N MET A 1 3.64 -46.55 -29.79
CA MET A 1 4.47 -45.37 -30.09
C MET A 1 3.56 -44.26 -30.62
N ALA A 2 2.73 -43.66 -29.76
CA ALA A 2 1.71 -42.66 -30.16
C ALA A 2 1.41 -41.61 -29.06
N SER A 3 2.29 -41.49 -28.06
CA SER A 3 2.03 -40.64 -26.88
C SER A 3 2.77 -39.30 -26.92
N GLU A 4 3.70 -39.11 -27.86
CA GLU A 4 4.59 -37.93 -27.87
C GLU A 4 4.03 -36.75 -28.69
N SER A 5 3.12 -36.99 -29.65
CA SER A 5 2.60 -35.95 -30.54
C SER A 5 1.49 -35.08 -29.94
N SER A 6 0.86 -35.49 -28.84
CA SER A 6 -0.28 -34.79 -28.21
C SER A 6 0.09 -33.87 -27.05
N VAL A 7 1.30 -34.05 -26.48
CA VAL A 7 1.82 -33.26 -25.36
C VAL A 7 1.96 -31.76 -25.69
N PRO A 8 2.54 -31.32 -26.82
CA PRO A 8 2.72 -29.90 -27.08
C PRO A 8 1.40 -29.15 -27.26
N PHE A 9 0.38 -29.81 -27.81
CA PHE A 9 -0.96 -29.24 -27.98
C PHE A 9 -1.68 -29.06 -26.64
N GLN A 10 -1.61 -30.05 -25.73
CA GLN A 10 -2.22 -29.96 -24.40
C GLN A 10 -1.57 -28.90 -23.51
N LEU A 11 -0.24 -28.72 -23.61
CA LEU A 11 0.47 -27.65 -22.90
C LEU A 11 0.03 -26.27 -23.40
N ALA A 12 -0.07 -26.09 -24.72
CA ALA A 12 -0.54 -24.84 -25.32
C ALA A 12 -1.97 -24.48 -24.87
N ASP A 13 -2.89 -25.45 -24.84
CA ASP A 13 -4.27 -25.25 -24.36
C ASP A 13 -4.34 -24.92 -22.87
N ALA A 14 -3.54 -25.60 -22.04
CA ALA A 14 -3.45 -25.34 -20.61
C ALA A 14 -2.88 -23.94 -20.31
N GLN A 15 -1.86 -23.53 -21.07
CA GLN A 15 -1.27 -22.19 -20.99
C GLN A 15 -2.29 -21.12 -21.41
N GLN A 16 -3.02 -21.33 -22.51
CA GLN A 16 -4.06 -20.41 -22.99
C GLN A 16 -5.14 -20.16 -21.93
N ARG A 17 -5.61 -21.21 -21.25
CA ARG A 17 -6.60 -21.10 -20.16
C ARG A 17 -6.04 -20.32 -18.98
N THR A 18 -4.79 -20.57 -18.62
CA THR A 18 -4.10 -19.86 -17.53
C THR A 18 -3.96 -18.36 -17.82
N PHE A 19 -3.51 -18.00 -19.03
CA PHE A 19 -3.35 -16.59 -19.42
C PHE A 19 -4.69 -15.85 -19.47
N GLN A 20 -5.77 -16.51 -19.92
CA GLN A 20 -7.12 -15.94 -19.86
C GLN A 20 -7.59 -15.69 -18.43
N GLY A 21 -7.33 -16.64 -17.51
CA GLY A 21 -7.63 -16.49 -16.08
C GLY A 21 -6.86 -15.33 -15.44
N LEU A 22 -5.55 -15.26 -15.67
CA LEU A 22 -4.70 -14.19 -15.16
C LEU A 22 -5.12 -12.80 -15.65
N ARG A 23 -5.53 -12.69 -16.91
CA ARG A 23 -5.95 -11.40 -17.49
C ARG A 23 -7.22 -10.88 -16.82
N ARG A 24 -8.20 -11.76 -16.53
CA ARG A 24 -9.41 -11.41 -15.79
C ARG A 24 -9.10 -11.08 -14.33
N PHE A 25 -8.24 -11.87 -13.68
CA PHE A 25 -7.81 -11.63 -12.30
C PHE A 25 -7.14 -10.27 -12.15
N ASN A 26 -6.17 -9.93 -13.01
CA ASN A 26 -5.48 -8.65 -12.96
C ASN A 26 -6.42 -7.46 -13.20
N LEU A 27 -7.39 -7.61 -14.11
CA LEU A 27 -8.37 -6.56 -14.39
C LEU A 27 -9.29 -6.32 -13.19
N ILE A 28 -9.84 -7.40 -12.60
CA ILE A 28 -10.70 -7.32 -11.42
C ILE A 28 -9.93 -6.75 -10.24
N MET A 29 -8.73 -7.26 -9.96
CA MET A 29 -7.90 -6.78 -8.86
C MET A 29 -7.52 -5.31 -9.05
N GLY A 30 -7.13 -4.90 -10.26
CA GLY A 30 -6.86 -3.49 -10.56
C GLY A 30 -8.08 -2.60 -10.31
N PHE A 31 -9.27 -3.04 -10.72
CA PHE A 31 -10.50 -2.29 -10.52
C PHE A 31 -10.88 -2.18 -9.02
N LEU A 32 -10.70 -3.25 -8.26
CA LEU A 32 -10.92 -3.24 -6.80
C LEU A 32 -9.96 -2.28 -6.09
N HIS A 33 -8.68 -2.26 -6.46
CA HIS A 33 -7.71 -1.33 -5.89
C HIS A 33 -8.01 0.12 -6.29
N LEU A 34 -8.51 0.34 -7.51
CA LEU A 34 -8.93 1.67 -7.96
C LEU A 34 -10.12 2.16 -7.13
N ILE A 35 -11.13 1.31 -6.90
CA ILE A 35 -12.25 1.65 -6.02
C ILE A 35 -11.76 1.93 -4.60
N GLN A 36 -10.84 1.13 -4.06
CA GLN A 36 -10.25 1.37 -2.74
C GLN A 36 -9.48 2.70 -2.68
N GLY A 37 -8.73 3.06 -3.73
CA GLY A 37 -8.03 4.34 -3.83
C GLY A 37 -8.98 5.53 -3.92
N VAL A 38 -10.03 5.43 -4.75
CA VAL A 38 -11.08 6.45 -4.86
C VAL A 38 -11.86 6.58 -3.55
N PHE A 39 -12.17 5.46 -2.90
CA PHE A 39 -12.81 5.46 -1.60
C PHE A 39 -11.94 6.14 -0.55
N MET A 40 -10.63 5.86 -0.51
CA MET A 40 -9.68 6.59 0.34
C MET A 40 -9.68 8.09 0.04
N TRP A 41 -9.75 8.50 -1.23
CA TRP A 41 -9.83 9.93 -1.58
C TRP A 41 -11.13 10.57 -1.08
N VAL A 42 -12.29 9.96 -1.35
CA VAL A 42 -13.59 10.55 -1.00
C VAL A 42 -13.85 10.52 0.51
N VAL A 43 -13.39 9.47 1.21
CA VAL A 43 -13.68 9.25 2.64
C VAL A 43 -12.58 9.77 3.57
N SER A 44 -11.35 9.98 3.08
CA SER A 44 -10.31 10.58 3.92
C SER A 44 -10.70 12.02 4.24
N ASN A 45 -11.16 12.18 5.49
CA ASN A 45 -11.43 13.46 6.13
C ASN A 45 -10.09 14.18 6.38
N ASP A 46 -10.10 15.50 6.63
CA ASP A 46 -8.90 16.33 6.93
C ASP A 46 -8.20 15.98 8.27
N LYS A 47 -8.17 14.70 8.64
CA LYS A 47 -7.48 14.17 9.82
C LYS A 47 -5.98 14.19 9.57
N THR A 48 -5.38 15.34 9.87
CA THR A 48 -3.95 15.49 10.03
C THR A 48 -3.51 14.96 11.38
N TYR A 49 -2.49 14.10 11.39
CA TYR A 49 -1.90 13.60 12.62
C TYR A 49 -0.59 14.35 12.92
N PRO A 50 -0.49 15.00 14.09
CA PRO A 50 0.71 15.75 14.45
C PRO A 50 1.86 14.81 14.80
N ILE A 51 2.95 14.87 14.04
CA ILE A 51 4.22 14.23 14.34
C ILE A 51 5.02 15.19 15.23
N PHE A 52 5.37 14.75 16.43
CA PHE A 52 6.15 15.52 17.39
C PHE A 52 7.59 15.01 17.47
N THR A 53 8.55 15.92 17.54
CA THR A 53 9.93 15.63 17.94
C THR A 53 10.15 16.02 19.38
N ASN A 54 10.78 15.13 20.16
CA ASN A 54 11.14 15.40 21.55
C ASN A 54 12.61 15.82 21.64
N TYR A 55 12.90 17.09 21.35
CA TYR A 55 14.23 17.63 21.61
C TYR A 55 14.42 17.86 23.10
N LEU A 56 15.63 17.63 23.62
CA LEU A 56 15.93 17.89 25.02
C LEU A 56 16.23 19.38 25.20
N THR A 57 15.49 20.05 26.08
CA THR A 57 15.77 21.43 26.49
C THR A 57 16.38 21.43 27.87
N PHE A 58 17.45 22.20 28.06
CA PHE A 58 18.14 22.32 29.33
C PHE A 58 17.45 23.35 30.23
N ASP A 59 16.95 22.91 31.37
CA ASP A 59 16.31 23.74 32.39
C ASP A 59 17.35 24.22 33.41
N ARG A 60 17.66 25.52 33.40
CA ARG A 60 18.66 26.14 34.30
C ARG A 60 18.17 26.27 35.74
N ALA A 61 16.87 26.15 36.00
CA ALA A 61 16.33 26.22 37.36
C ALA A 61 16.49 24.89 38.09
N THR A 62 16.49 23.78 37.35
CA THR A 62 16.60 22.42 37.92
C THR A 62 17.88 21.69 37.51
N PHE A 63 18.71 22.27 36.64
CA PHE A 63 19.90 21.63 36.05
C PHE A 63 19.60 20.27 35.41
N THR A 64 18.43 20.14 34.79
CA THR A 64 17.99 18.89 34.15
C THR A 64 17.68 19.09 32.67
N LEU A 65 17.84 18.01 31.90
CA LEU A 65 17.37 17.95 30.52
C LEU A 65 15.94 17.43 30.52
N LYS A 66 15.00 18.24 30.02
CA LYS A 66 13.59 17.88 29.93
C LYS A 66 13.20 17.67 28.46
N PRO A 67 12.42 16.62 28.14
CA PRO A 67 11.84 16.47 26.82
C PRO A 67 10.93 17.67 26.48
N ASN A 68 11.14 18.28 25.33
CA ASN A 68 10.34 19.38 24.79
C ASN A 68 9.69 18.91 23.47
N PRO A 69 8.44 18.40 23.52
CA PRO A 69 7.73 17.96 22.33
C PRO A 69 7.39 19.17 21.45
N GLN A 70 8.06 19.27 20.30
CA GLN A 70 7.78 20.27 19.26
C GLN A 70 7.07 19.59 18.09
N LEU A 71 6.01 20.23 17.58
CA LEU A 71 5.32 19.76 16.38
C LEU A 71 6.27 19.91 15.18
N LEU A 72 6.69 18.79 14.62
CA LEU A 72 7.59 18.79 13.47
C LEU A 72 6.80 18.88 12.16
N TYR A 73 5.72 18.11 12.03
CA TYR A 73 4.89 18.11 10.84
C TYR A 73 3.50 17.53 11.12
N ALA A 74 2.46 18.12 10.56
CA ALA A 74 1.11 17.55 10.60
C ALA A 74 0.90 16.72 9.32
N LEU A 75 1.13 15.41 9.41
CA LEU A 75 1.02 14.53 8.24
C LEU A 75 -0.45 14.24 7.96
N ARG A 76 -0.93 14.64 6.77
CA ARG A 76 -2.23 14.24 6.26
C ARG A 76 -2.08 12.83 5.65
N PHE A 77 -2.80 11.86 6.22
CA PHE A 77 -2.79 10.49 5.71
C PHE A 77 -3.81 10.26 4.58
N GLY A 78 -4.62 11.28 4.26
CA GLY A 78 -5.32 11.40 2.98
C GLY A 78 -4.52 12.20 1.95
N PRO A 79 -4.94 12.19 0.67
CA PRO A 79 -4.41 13.13 -0.32
C PRO A 79 -4.64 14.60 0.11
#